data_AF-A0A2L2Z0H7-F1
#
_entry.id   AF-A0A2L2Z0H7-F1
#
_cell.length_a   1.000
_cell.length_b   1.000
_cell.length_c   1.000
_cell.angle_alpha   90.00
_cell.angle_beta   90.00
_cell.angle_gamma   90.00
#
_symmetry.space_group_name_H-M   'P 1'
#
loop_
_entity.id
_entity.type
_entity.pdbx_description
1 polymer ?
#
loop_
_entity_poly.entity_id
_entity_poly.type
_entity_poly.pdbx_seq_one_letter_code
_entity_poly.pdbx_strand_id
1 'polypeptide(L)' 'LQENAAVQHNGFKAADLNISAALGSKGLTGTIPFEENVSTYKIIKAAFNMAMRDSSLPLKEKGILIVNMCPGWVKTD' A
#
# COMPACT_ATOMS: atom_id res chain seq x y z
N LEU A 1 -6.65 17.36 26.52
CA LEU A 1 -6.31 17.45 25.08
C LEU A 1 -7.27 16.52 24.36
N GLN A 2 -8.23 17.06 23.63
CA GLN A 2 -9.32 16.31 23.01
C GLN A 2 -8.76 15.36 21.96
N GLU A 3 -9.09 14.07 22.08
CA GLU A 3 -8.92 13.08 21.02
C GLU A 3 -9.75 13.54 19.82
N ASN A 4 -9.08 14.02 18.77
CA ASN A 4 -9.70 14.29 17.49
C ASN A 4 -10.08 12.94 16.86
N ALA A 5 -11.23 12.40 17.26
CA ALA A 5 -11.89 11.32 16.55
C ALA A 5 -12.19 11.80 15.12
N ALA A 6 -11.86 10.94 14.16
CA ALA A 6 -12.05 11.17 12.74
C ALA A 6 -13.49 11.63 12.42
N VAL A 7 -13.60 12.65 11.56
CA VAL A 7 -14.89 13.12 11.03
C VAL A 7 -15.51 12.02 10.16
N GLN A 8 -16.35 11.18 10.76
CA GLN A 8 -17.19 10.22 10.02
C GLN A 8 -18.39 10.96 9.45
N HIS A 9 -18.42 11.20 8.14
CA HIS A 9 -19.66 11.61 7.48
C HIS A 9 -20.61 10.39 7.49
N ASN A 10 -21.70 10.46 8.26
CA ASN A 10 -22.74 9.42 8.42
C ASN A 10 -22.37 8.17 9.25
N GLY A 11 -21.28 8.16 10.02
CA GLY A 11 -20.93 7.05 10.94
C GLY A 11 -20.22 5.84 10.31
N PHE A 12 -19.93 5.87 9.01
CA PHE A 12 -19.16 4.83 8.31
C PHE A 12 -17.64 5.04 8.43
N LYS A 13 -16.86 3.96 8.41
CA LYS A 13 -15.39 4.00 8.32
C LYS A 13 -14.96 3.95 6.85
N ALA A 14 -13.90 4.68 6.51
CA ALA A 14 -13.38 4.74 5.15
C ALA A 14 -12.00 4.07 5.06
N ALA A 15 -11.74 3.38 3.94
CA ALA A 15 -10.46 2.74 3.66
C ALA A 15 -10.10 2.83 2.18
N ASP A 16 -8.79 2.95 1.91
CA ASP A 16 -8.16 2.88 0.60
C ASP A 16 -7.29 1.61 0.56
N LEU A 17 -7.69 0.65 -0.30
CA LEU A 17 -7.05 -0.64 -0.44
C LEU A 17 -6.33 -0.73 -1.79
N ASN A 18 -5.01 -0.81 -1.72
CA ASN A 18 -4.13 -0.75 -2.88
C ASN A 18 -3.48 -2.10 -3.15
N ILE A 19 -3.50 -2.53 -4.42
CA ILE A 19 -2.86 -3.78 -4.86
C ILE A 19 -1.40 -3.50 -5.22
N SER A 20 -0.50 -3.90 -4.32
CA SER A 20 0.95 -3.86 -4.51
C SER A 20 1.50 -5.26 -4.82
N ALA A 21 2.82 -5.44 -4.72
CA ALA A 21 3.48 -6.73 -4.92
C ALA A 21 4.69 -6.89 -4.00
N ALA A 22 4.99 -8.14 -3.61
CA ALA A 22 6.20 -8.48 -2.85
C ALA A 22 7.48 -8.10 -3.60
N LEU A 23 7.44 -8.07 -4.94
CA LEU A 23 8.53 -7.61 -5.80
C LEU A 23 8.90 -6.13 -5.58
N GLY A 24 8.02 -5.31 -5.01
CA GLY A 24 8.32 -3.93 -4.60
C GLY A 24 8.89 -3.81 -3.18
N SER A 25 9.13 -4.93 -2.48
CA SER A 25 9.66 -4.92 -1.12
C SER A 25 11.18 -4.81 -1.14
N LYS A 26 11.72 -3.74 -0.54
CA LYS A 26 13.17 -3.56 -0.37
C LYS A 26 13.80 -4.70 0.45
N GLY A 27 13.08 -5.23 1.44
CA GLY A 27 13.58 -6.31 2.32
C GLY A 27 13.59 -7.69 1.65
N LEU A 28 12.90 -7.85 0.52
CA LEU A 28 12.85 -9.10 -0.24
C LEU A 28 13.59 -9.01 -1.59
N THR A 29 14.27 -7.90 -1.85
CA THR A 29 15.07 -7.72 -3.07
C THR A 29 16.14 -8.81 -3.14
N GLY A 30 16.16 -9.58 -4.24
CA GLY A 30 17.11 -10.66 -4.46
C GLY A 30 16.76 -12.00 -3.80
N THR A 31 15.69 -12.06 -2.99
CA THR A 31 15.24 -13.32 -2.36
C THR A 31 14.06 -13.97 -3.09
N ILE A 32 13.28 -13.18 -3.85
CA ILE A 32 12.17 -13.70 -4.66
C ILE A 32 12.74 -14.18 -6.00
N PRO A 33 12.68 -15.49 -6.30
CA PRO A 33 13.15 -16.03 -7.58
C PRO A 33 12.19 -15.60 -8.68
N PHE A 34 12.50 -14.47 -9.33
CA PHE A 34 11.77 -13.94 -10.46
C PHE A 34 12.79 -13.57 -11.52
N GLU A 35 12.94 -14.44 -12.52
CA GLU A 35 14.04 -14.41 -13.50
C GLU A 35 13.86 -13.36 -14.59
N GLU A 36 12.67 -12.78 -14.72
CA GLU A 36 12.38 -11.81 -15.78
C GLU A 36 12.84 -10.38 -15.45
N ASN A 37 13.13 -9.60 -16.49
CA ASN A 37 13.47 -8.17 -16.43
C ASN A 37 12.25 -7.30 -16.05
N VAL A 38 11.79 -7.44 -14.81
CA VAL A 38 10.67 -6.66 -14.25
C VAL A 38 11.13 -5.44 -13.43
N SER A 39 12.27 -4.85 -13.78
CA SER A 39 12.90 -3.74 -13.02
C SER A 39 11.94 -2.55 -12.86
N THR A 40 11.28 -2.12 -13.94
CA THR A 40 10.28 -1.05 -13.91
C THR A 40 9.11 -1.37 -12.98
N TYR A 41 8.61 -2.62 -13.00
CA TYR A 41 7.53 -3.05 -12.13
C TYR A 41 7.94 -3.04 -10.65
N LYS A 42 9.14 -3.56 -10.33
CA LYS A 42 9.73 -3.52 -8.98
C LYS A 42 9.85 -2.08 -8.47
N ILE A 43 10.38 -1.18 -9.29
CA ILE A 43 10.54 0.24 -8.96
C ILE A 43 9.17 0.89 -8.70
N ILE A 44 8.20 0.69 -9.59
CA ILE A 44 6.87 1.29 -9.44
C ILE A 44 6.19 0.76 -8.17
N LYS A 45 6.26 -0.54 -7.87
CA LYS A 45 5.65 -1.09 -6.63
C LYS A 45 6.36 -0.62 -5.36
N ALA A 46 7.68 -0.44 -5.40
CA ALA A 46 8.43 0.15 -4.28
C ALA A 46 8.06 1.63 -4.07
N ALA A 47 8.01 2.41 -5.14
CA ALA A 47 7.59 3.81 -5.11
C ALA A 47 6.13 3.95 -4.64
N PHE A 48 5.25 3.07 -5.12
CA PHE A 48 3.84 3.04 -4.73
C PHE A 48 3.64 2.72 -3.24
N ASN A 49 4.44 1.80 -2.68
CA ASN A 49 4.44 1.53 -1.24
C ASN A 49 4.81 2.78 -0.42
N MET A 50 5.77 3.56 -0.88
CA MET A 50 6.14 4.82 -0.23
C MET A 50 5.11 5.93 -0.45
N ALA A 51 4.53 6.04 -1.64
CA ALA A 51 3.51 7.05 -1.95
C ALA A 51 2.26 6.87 -1.09
N MET A 52 1.81 5.62 -0.90
CA MET A 52 0.66 5.35 -0.04
C MET A 52 1.01 5.50 1.45
N ARG A 53 2.27 5.23 1.84
CA ARG A 53 2.74 5.53 3.19
C ARG A 53 2.72 7.03 3.47
N ASP A 54 3.21 7.85 2.54
CA ASP A 54 3.17 9.30 2.64
C ASP A 54 1.72 9.82 2.71
N SER A 55 0.86 9.33 1.81
CA SER A 55 -0.58 9.66 1.80
C SER A 55 -1.29 9.26 3.09
N SER A 56 -0.83 8.21 3.78
CA SER A 56 -1.43 7.76 5.05
C SER A 56 -1.24 8.76 6.19
N LEU A 57 -0.23 9.63 6.12
CA LEU A 57 0.07 10.59 7.19
C LEU A 57 -1.04 11.62 7.38
N PRO A 58 -1.42 12.43 6.38
CA PRO A 58 -2.51 13.40 6.52
C PRO A 58 -3.89 12.73 6.59
N LEU A 59 -4.06 11.55 5.99
CA LEU A 59 -5.34 10.84 5.98
C LEU A 59 -5.65 10.12 7.29
N LYS A 60 -4.64 9.87 8.12
CA LYS A 60 -4.80 9.33 9.47
C LYS A 60 -5.67 10.23 10.36
N GLU A 61 -5.47 11.55 10.31
CA GLU A 61 -6.27 12.52 11.08
C GLU A 61 -7.73 12.54 10.64
N LYS A 62 -8.00 12.17 9.39
CA LYS A 62 -9.35 12.01 8.83
C LYS A 62 -9.96 10.63 9.10
N GLY A 63 -9.23 9.74 9.78
CA GLY A 63 -9.63 8.36 10.06
C GLY A 63 -9.78 7.47 8.84
N ILE A 64 -9.08 7.80 7.75
CA ILE A 64 -9.06 6.97 6.55
C ILE A 64 -7.89 5.99 6.68
N LEU A 65 -8.20 4.70 6.63
CA LEU A 65 -7.21 3.63 6.63
C LEU A 65 -6.62 3.47 5.22
N ILE A 66 -5.30 3.47 5.08
CA ILE A 66 -4.63 3.14 3.82
C ILE A 66 -3.84 1.84 4.00
N VAL A 67 -4.06 0.89 3.11
CA VAL A 67 -3.35 -0.40 3.10
C VAL A 67 -2.86 -0.72 1.70
N ASN A 68 -1.60 -1.12 1.61
CA ASN A 68 -1.04 -1.76 0.43
C ASN A 68 -0.91 -3.26 0.70
N MET A 69 -1.52 -4.09 -0.15
CA MET A 69 -1.46 -5.55 -0.02
C MET A 69 -0.87 -6.20 -1.26
N CYS A 70 -0.08 -7.26 -1.06
CA CYS A 70 0.36 -8.14 -2.13
C CYS A 70 -0.64 -9.30 -2.22
N PRO A 71 -1.31 -9.54 -3.36
CA PRO A 71 -2.27 -10.63 -3.49
C PRO A 71 -1.60 -12.02 -3.62
N GLY A 72 -0.27 -12.06 -3.68
CA GLY A 72 0.52 -13.26 -3.92
C GLY A 72 0.71 -13.52 -5.42
N TRP A 73 1.04 -14.77 -5.77
CA TRP A 73 1.09 -15.23 -7.15
C TRP A 73 -0.30 -15.73 -7.58
N VAL A 74 -1.13 -14.81 -8.05
CA VAL A 74 -2.49 -15.13 -8.49
C VAL A 74 -2.45 -15.65 -9.91
N LYS A 75 -3.20 -16.72 -10.19
CA LYS A 75 -3.43 -17.16 -11.57
C LYS A 75 -4.34 -16.14 -12.27
N THR A 76 -3.75 -15.36 -13.14
CA THR A 76 -4.43 -14.42 -14.05
C THR A 76 -4.22 -14.89 -15.49
N ASP A 77 -4.59 -14.08 -16.47
CA ASP A 77 -4.35 -14.33 -17.91
C ASP A 77 -2.90 -14.74 -18.21
#